data_AF-A0A2T5K5C0-F1
#
_entry.id   AF-A0A2T5K5C0-F1
#
_cell.length_a   1.000
_cell.length_b   1.000
_cell.length_c   1.000
_cell.angle_alpha   90.00
_cell.angle_beta   90.00
_cell.angle_gamma   90.00
#
_symmetry.space_group_name_H-M   'P 1'
#
loop_
_entity.id
_entity.type
_entity.pdbx_description
1 polymer ?
#
loop_
_entity_poly.entity_id
_entity_poly.type
_entity_poly.pdbx_seq_one_letter_code
_entity_poly.pdbx_strand_id
1 'polypeptide(L)'
;MPQIGAKSRQSLSDLCFGKEAEVSPRVKDRHQRIVARVKCAGVDANAEQVNRGMAWVYRRYAKDHDLYVLEHGAKVGKRGLWADSSPTPPWQWRKNSNVRQT
;
A
#
# COMPACT_ATOMS: atom_id res chain seq x y z
N MET A 1 -16.73 -0.48 1.57
CA MET A 1 -15.28 -0.58 1.27
C MET A 1 -14.87 -1.21 -0.09
N PRO A 2 -15.70 -1.33 -1.16
CA PRO A 2 -15.19 -1.74 -2.49
C PRO A 2 -14.36 -0.66 -3.23
N GLN A 3 -14.56 0.62 -2.91
CA GLN A 3 -14.09 1.75 -3.73
C GLN A 3 -12.56 1.98 -3.75
N ILE A 4 -11.85 1.74 -2.64
CA ILE A 4 -10.41 2.06 -2.57
C ILE A 4 -9.54 0.99 -3.25
N GLY A 5 -9.96 -0.28 -3.24
CA GLY A 5 -9.19 -1.35 -3.88
C GLY A 5 -9.03 -1.12 -5.38
N ALA A 6 -10.11 -0.75 -6.07
CA ALA A 6 -10.07 -0.43 -7.50
C ALA A 6 -9.22 0.82 -7.79
N LYS A 7 -9.36 1.89 -6.99
CA LYS A 7 -8.56 3.11 -7.13
C LYS A 7 -7.07 2.87 -6.87
N SER A 8 -6.74 2.04 -5.89
CA SER A 8 -5.36 1.66 -5.58
C SER A 8 -4.72 0.88 -6.74
N ARG A 9 -5.48 -0.04 -7.35
CA ARG A 9 -5.04 -0.76 -8.56
C ARG A 9 -4.84 0.20 -9.74
N GLN A 10 -5.76 1.12 -9.98
CA GLN A 10 -5.63 2.10 -11.06
C GLN A 10 -4.38 2.95 -10.88
N SER A 11 -4.18 3.52 -9.68
CA SER A 11 -3.00 4.32 -9.36
C SER A 11 -1.69 3.54 -9.57
N LEU A 12 -1.65 2.24 -9.24
CA LEU A 12 -0.49 1.40 -9.52
C LEU A 12 -0.27 1.19 -11.03
N SER A 13 -1.35 0.98 -11.78
CA SER A 13 -1.28 0.86 -13.23
C SER A 13 -0.73 2.14 -13.86
N ASP A 14 -1.19 3.31 -13.43
CA ASP A 14 -0.68 4.59 -13.92
C ASP A 14 0.81 4.79 -13.60
N LEU A 15 1.26 4.22 -12.48
CA LEU A 15 2.66 4.28 -12.05
C LEU A 15 3.57 3.33 -12.84
N CYS A 16 3.11 2.13 -13.19
CA CYS A 16 3.99 1.05 -13.63
C CYS A 16 3.63 0.39 -14.97
N PHE A 17 2.40 0.54 -15.45
CA PHE A 17 1.98 -0.11 -16.68
C PHE A 17 2.71 0.47 -17.89
N GLY A 18 3.32 -0.41 -18.71
CA GLY A 18 4.09 -0.02 -19.89
C GLY A 18 5.41 0.69 -19.59
N LYS A 19 5.90 0.68 -18.33
CA LYS A 19 7.15 1.34 -17.93
C LYS A 19 8.20 0.32 -17.51
N GLU A 20 9.45 0.70 -17.65
CA GLU A 20 10.57 -0.09 -17.13
C GLU A 20 10.52 -0.11 -15.60
N ALA A 21 10.68 -1.32 -15.03
CA ALA A 21 10.57 -1.57 -13.61
C ALA A 21 11.87 -2.16 -13.05
N GLU A 22 12.46 -1.48 -12.10
CA GLU A 22 13.59 -1.99 -11.30
C GLU A 22 13.04 -2.71 -10.07
N VAL A 23 13.36 -4.00 -9.96
CA VAL A 23 12.94 -4.82 -8.82
C VAL A 23 14.14 -5.08 -7.92
N SER A 24 14.03 -4.70 -6.65
CA SER A 24 15.03 -4.94 -5.61
C SER A 24 14.47 -5.91 -4.56
N PRO A 25 14.76 -7.23 -4.69
CA PRO A 25 14.31 -8.25 -3.73
C PRO A 25 14.82 -7.97 -2.32
N ARG A 26 14.01 -8.28 -1.31
CA ARG A 26 14.36 -8.13 0.11
C ARG A 26 14.30 -9.43 0.87
N VAL A 27 13.20 -10.17 0.73
CA VAL A 27 12.98 -11.43 1.46
C VAL A 27 12.04 -12.33 0.69
N LYS A 28 12.18 -13.64 0.85
CA LYS A 28 11.20 -14.63 0.42
C LYS A 28 10.31 -14.96 1.63
N ASP A 29 9.01 -14.76 1.50
CA ASP A 29 8.08 -15.03 2.62
C ASP A 29 7.81 -16.53 2.80
N ARG A 30 7.09 -16.89 3.87
CA ARG A 30 6.70 -18.29 4.18
C ARG A 30 5.84 -18.95 3.09
N HIS A 31 5.22 -18.15 2.22
CA HIS A 31 4.43 -18.61 1.08
C HIS A 31 5.25 -18.63 -0.21
N GLN A 32 6.58 -18.59 -0.12
CA GLN A 32 7.53 -18.61 -1.23
C GLN A 32 7.40 -17.42 -2.19
N ARG A 33 6.76 -16.32 -1.77
CA ARG A 33 6.66 -15.09 -2.57
C ARG A 33 7.85 -14.19 -2.33
N ILE A 34 8.33 -13.54 -3.39
CA ILE A 34 9.38 -12.53 -3.30
C ILE A 34 8.77 -11.22 -2.84
N VAL A 35 9.22 -10.71 -1.70
CA VAL A 35 8.94 -9.35 -1.23
C VAL A 35 10.08 -8.46 -1.70
N ALA A 36 9.75 -7.48 -2.52
CA ALA A 36 10.70 -6.58 -3.15
C ALA A 36 10.24 -5.12 -3.08
N ARG A 37 11.18 -4.19 -3.19
CA ARG A 37 10.86 -2.83 -3.64
C ARG A 37 10.84 -2.81 -5.15
N VAL A 38 9.91 -2.03 -5.71
CA VAL A 38 9.79 -1.85 -7.15
C VAL A 38 9.82 -0.36 -7.43
N LYS A 39 10.70 0.04 -8.35
CA LYS A 39 10.70 1.38 -8.93
C LYS A 39 10.21 1.30 -10.36
N CYS A 40 9.28 2.15 -10.75
CA CYS A 40 8.77 2.22 -12.12
C CYS A 40 9.14 3.57 -12.70
N ALA A 41 9.93 3.59 -13.79
CA ALA A 41 10.52 4.81 -14.35
C ALA A 41 11.19 5.69 -13.27
N GLY A 42 11.98 5.07 -12.38
CA GLY A 42 12.68 5.74 -11.27
C GLY A 42 11.85 6.05 -10.02
N VAL A 43 10.53 5.87 -10.05
CA VAL A 43 9.63 6.17 -8.91
C VAL A 43 9.38 4.93 -8.06
N ASP A 44 9.66 4.99 -6.75
CA ASP A 44 9.31 3.91 -5.80
C ASP A 44 7.79 3.76 -5.69
N ALA A 45 7.26 2.68 -6.24
CA ALA A 45 5.82 2.43 -6.32
C ALA A 45 5.18 2.28 -4.93
N ASN A 46 5.90 1.74 -3.94
CA ASN A 46 5.37 1.61 -2.58
C ASN A 46 5.26 2.97 -1.92
N ALA A 47 6.32 3.76 -1.96
CA ALA A 47 6.35 5.09 -1.38
C ALA A 47 5.26 5.99 -1.98
N GLU A 48 5.13 5.97 -3.31
CA GLU A 48 4.16 6.81 -4.00
C GLU A 48 2.71 6.36 -3.76
N GLN A 49 2.44 5.05 -3.66
CA GLN A 49 1.11 4.57 -3.28
C GLN A 49 0.73 4.99 -1.85
N VAL A 50 1.68 5.02 -0.91
CA VAL A 50 1.44 5.53 0.45
C VAL A 50 1.18 7.04 0.42
N ASN A 51 2.00 7.80 -0.30
CA ASN A 51 1.86 9.25 -0.46
C ASN A 51 0.50 9.66 -1.06
N ARG A 52 0.00 8.89 -2.03
CA ARG A 52 -1.33 9.07 -2.63
C ARG A 52 -2.50 8.64 -1.74
N GLY A 53 -2.23 8.00 -0.60
CA GLY A 53 -3.26 7.42 0.26
C GLY A 53 -3.94 6.20 -0.37
N MET A 54 -3.21 5.44 -1.19
CA MET A 54 -3.68 4.20 -1.82
C MET A 54 -3.22 2.93 -1.09
N ALA A 55 -2.36 3.09 -0.08
CA ALA A 55 -1.80 2.00 0.72
C ALA A 55 -1.64 2.41 2.19
N TRP A 56 -1.72 1.41 3.07
CA TRP A 56 -1.39 1.53 4.49
C TRP A 56 0.05 1.09 4.74
N VAL A 57 0.74 1.79 5.63
CA VAL A 57 2.07 1.35 6.10
C VAL A 57 1.88 0.24 7.12
N TYR A 58 2.30 -0.97 6.76
CA TYR A 58 2.22 -2.08 7.69
C TYR A 58 3.40 -2.06 8.67
N ARG A 59 3.17 -1.46 9.84
CA ARG A 59 4.18 -1.19 10.87
C ARG A 59 5.01 -2.40 11.30
N ARG A 60 4.49 -3.62 11.18
CA ARG A 60 5.21 -4.85 11.54
C ARG A 60 6.42 -5.11 10.63
N TYR A 61 6.38 -4.64 9.38
CA TYR A 61 7.41 -4.92 8.37
C TYR A 61 8.05 -3.67 7.77
N ALA A 62 7.46 -2.49 7.99
CA ALA A 62 8.06 -1.23 7.58
C ALA A 62 9.28 -0.92 8.45
N LYS A 63 10.48 -1.07 7.89
CA LYS A 63 11.74 -0.62 8.50
C LYS A 63 12.15 0.79 8.05
N ASP A 64 11.47 1.31 7.03
CA ASP A 64 11.76 2.61 6.45
C ASP A 64 10.88 3.68 7.09
N HIS A 65 11.52 4.63 7.78
CA HIS A 65 10.85 5.72 8.47
C HIS A 65 10.16 6.70 7.50
N ASP A 66 10.65 6.82 6.27
CA ASP A 66 10.11 7.77 5.29
C ASP A 66 8.67 7.42 4.91
N LEU A 67 8.33 6.12 4.90
CA LEU A 67 6.97 5.67 4.63
C LEU A 67 5.96 6.21 5.67
N TYR A 68 6.37 6.37 6.92
CA TYR A 68 5.51 6.90 7.97
C TYR A 68 5.24 8.40 7.77
N VAL A 69 6.26 9.14 7.32
CA VAL A 69 6.13 10.56 6.98
C VAL A 69 5.17 10.74 5.81
N LEU A 70 5.30 9.90 4.77
CA LEU A 70 4.40 9.91 3.61
C LEU A 70 2.96 9.54 4.01
N GLU A 71 2.77 8.54 4.87
CA GLU A 71 1.44 8.17 5.36
C GLU A 71 0.81 9.30 6.17
N HIS A 72 1.60 9.96 7.03
CA HIS A 72 1.15 11.11 7.79
C HIS A 72 0.74 12.28 6.88
N GLY A 73 1.55 12.60 5.86
CA GLY A 73 1.20 13.62 4.86
C GLY A 73 -0.09 13.28 4.11
N ALA A 74 -0.29 12.02 3.74
CA ALA A 74 -1.53 11.57 3.09
C ALA A 74 -2.75 11.68 4.03
N LYS A 75 -2.60 11.42 5.33
CA LYS A 75 -3.64 11.58 6.36
C LYS A 75 -4.05 13.03 6.53
N VAL A 76 -3.09 13.92 6.77
CA VAL A 76 -3.33 15.36 6.95
C VAL A 76 -3.98 15.94 5.69
N GLY A 77 -3.51 15.52 4.51
CA GLY A 77 -4.07 15.93 3.22
C GLY A 77 -5.37 15.24 2.84
N LYS A 78 -5.94 14.36 3.69
CA LYS A 78 -7.16 13.58 3.42
C LYS A 78 -7.18 12.91 2.04
N ARG A 79 -6.04 12.37 1.61
CA ARG A 79 -5.89 11.78 0.27
C ARG A 79 -6.37 10.34 0.24
N GLY A 80 -7.02 9.94 -0.85
CA GLY A 80 -7.38 8.55 -1.11
C GLY A 80 -8.21 7.94 0.01
N LEU A 81 -7.69 6.89 0.64
CA LEU A 81 -8.35 6.20 1.74
C LEU A 81 -8.56 7.11 2.96
N TRP A 82 -7.76 8.16 3.15
CA TRP A 82 -7.84 9.10 4.26
C TRP A 82 -8.91 10.19 4.07
N ALA A 83 -9.58 10.22 2.91
CA ALA A 83 -10.76 11.06 2.71
C ALA A 83 -11.98 10.56 3.50
N ASP A 84 -11.99 9.26 3.83
CA ASP A 84 -12.99 8.66 4.72
C ASP A 84 -12.76 9.14 6.16
N SER A 85 -13.85 9.36 6.90
CA SER A 85 -13.81 9.76 8.31
C SER A 85 -13.32 8.65 9.24
N SER A 86 -13.46 7.38 8.86
CA SER A 86 -13.04 6.23 9.67
C SER A 86 -12.50 5.08 8.80
N PRO A 87 -11.37 5.27 8.10
CA PRO A 87 -10.83 4.24 7.24
C PRO A 87 -10.30 3.06 8.07
N THR A 88 -10.78 1.86 7.77
CA THR A 88 -10.34 0.63 8.44
C THR A 88 -9.14 0.03 7.72
N PRO A 89 -8.03 -0.24 8.41
CA PRO A 89 -6.89 -0.89 7.77
C PRO A 89 -7.21 -2.33 7.34
N PRO A 90 -6.57 -2.84 6.28
CA PRO A 90 -6.90 -4.15 5.70
C PRO A 90 -6.75 -5.32 6.68
N TRP A 91 -5.83 -5.23 7.64
CA TRP A 91 -5.65 -6.29 8.64
C TRP A 91 -6.77 -6.33 9.69
N GLN A 92 -7.37 -5.19 10.03
CA GLN A 92 -8.55 -5.16 10.90
C GLN A 92 -9.77 -5.69 10.15
N TRP A 93 -9.97 -5.25 8.91
CA TRP A 93 -11.05 -5.78 8.06
C TRP A 93 -10.96 -7.31 7.91
N ARG A 94 -9.77 -7.84 7.56
CA ARG A 94 -9.54 -9.30 7.44
C ARG A 94 -9.78 -10.06 8.74
N LYS A 95 -9.40 -9.50 9.89
CA LYS A 95 -9.68 -10.13 11.20
C LYS A 95 -11.18 -10.23 11.45
N ASN A 96 -11.94 -9.19 11.14
CA ASN A 96 -13.38 -9.17 11.36
C ASN A 96 -14.15 -10.06 10.35
N SER A 97 -13.64 -10.21 9.12
CA SER A 97 -14.19 -11.13 8.12
C SER A 97 -14.03 -12.61 8.50
N ASN A 98 -13.05 -12.94 9.37
CA ASN A 98 -12.87 -14.29 9.91
C ASN A 98 -13.77 -14.60 11.12
N VAL A 99 -14.62 -13.66 11.59
CA VAL A 99 -15.49 -13.83 12.77
C VAL A 99 -16.90 -14.32 12.37
N ARG A 100 -17.14 -14.74 11.13
CA ARG A 100 -18.41 -15.37 10.73
C ARG A 100 -18.17 -16.67 9.98
N GLN A 101 -17.86 -17.72 10.73
CA GLN A 101 -18.09 -19.13 10.40
C GLN A 101 -17.91 -19.98 11.66
N THR A 102 -18.84 -19.82 12.60
CA THR A 102 -19.23 -20.81 13.61
C THR A 102 -20.72 -20.70 13.78
#